data_AF-A3FQ86-F1
#
_entry.id   AF-A3FQ86-F1
#
_cell.length_a   1.000
_cell.length_b   1.000
_cell.length_c   1.000
_cell.angle_alpha   90.00
_cell.angle_beta   90.00
_cell.angle_gamma   90.00
#
_symmetry.space_group_name_H-M   'P 1'
#
loop_
_entity.id
_entity.type
_entity.pdbx_description
1 polymer ?
#
loop_
_entity_poly.entity_id
_entity_poly.type
_entity_poly.pdbx_seq_one_letter_code
_entity_poly.pdbx_strand_id
1 'polypeptide(L)'
;MIMEDYSREYSEVLLQLKELQDSEAFLEPVNWKKLGLDDYPDIVKNPMDLKTIGKKIKANFYTKAEQFWADIDLIWHNCQLYNHESSEVYQQSIRMQDAANNLRDMLFPSISKKINKRKYEYDSHTESEDEDSSNILKKTLLCQRMSRLSPELLALVVRHIYSQDQQIIQHSGEHKFSIDIDFMNNQLFSTTSALTKRLLRLQLS
;
A
#
# COMPACT_ATOMS: atom_id res chain seq x y z
N MET A 1 -20.53 -17.66 20.82
CA MET A 1 -19.66 -16.65 20.18
C MET A 1 -20.59 -15.72 19.42
N ILE A 2 -20.74 -14.47 19.87
CA ILE A 2 -21.61 -13.50 19.20
C ILE A 2 -20.90 -13.14 17.89
N MET A 3 -21.47 -13.51 16.75
CA MET A 3 -21.03 -12.97 15.46
C MET A 3 -21.47 -11.52 15.40
N GLU A 4 -20.54 -10.60 15.13
CA GLU A 4 -20.90 -9.23 14.82
C GLU A 4 -21.58 -9.23 13.45
N ASP A 5 -22.88 -8.95 13.40
CA ASP A 5 -23.63 -8.87 12.14
C ASP A 5 -23.49 -7.48 11.55
N TYR A 6 -22.47 -7.33 10.69
CA TYR A 6 -22.22 -6.13 9.89
C TYR A 6 -22.72 -6.26 8.45
N SER A 7 -23.59 -7.23 8.16
CA SER A 7 -23.99 -7.54 6.78
C SER A 7 -24.62 -6.34 6.07
N ARG A 8 -25.33 -5.49 6.83
CA ARG A 8 -25.90 -4.24 6.33
C ARG A 8 -24.83 -3.22 5.99
N GLU A 9 -23.89 -2.97 6.89
CA GLU A 9 -22.79 -2.02 6.74
C GLU A 9 -21.86 -2.44 5.59
N TYR A 10 -21.54 -3.73 5.45
CA TYR A 10 -20.77 -4.23 4.31
C TYR A 10 -21.50 -4.00 2.99
N SER A 11 -22.81 -4.22 2.96
CA SER A 11 -23.62 -3.97 1.78
C SER A 11 -23.65 -2.49 1.42
N GLU A 12 -23.71 -1.61 2.42
CA GLU A 12 -23.67 -0.16 2.24
C GLU A 12 -22.32 0.31 1.68
N VAL A 13 -21.20 -0.15 2.25
CA VAL A 13 -19.85 0.11 1.71
C VAL A 13 -19.77 -0.36 0.25
N LEU A 14 -20.24 -1.57 -0.03
CA LEU A 14 -20.15 -2.15 -1.36
C LEU A 14 -20.97 -1.36 -2.39
N LEU A 15 -22.16 -0.88 -2.02
CA LEU A 15 -22.96 -0.02 -2.88
C LEU A 15 -22.25 1.30 -3.15
N GLN A 16 -21.73 1.96 -2.13
CA GLN A 16 -21.04 3.25 -2.30
C GLN A 16 -19.81 3.11 -3.20
N LEU A 17 -19.01 2.04 -3.03
CA LEU A 17 -17.84 1.79 -3.89
C LEU A 17 -18.23 1.54 -5.35
N LYS A 18 -19.36 0.87 -5.62
CA LYS A 18 -19.82 0.60 -7.00
C LYS A 18 -20.33 1.84 -7.73
N GLU A 19 -20.76 2.87 -7.00
CA GLU A 19 -21.24 4.13 -7.59
C GLU A 19 -20.10 5.13 -7.84
N LEU A 20 -18.88 4.84 -7.40
CA LEU A 20 -17.73 5.70 -7.68
C LEU A 20 -17.38 5.67 -9.18
N GLN A 21 -17.00 6.83 -9.71
CA GLN A 21 -16.63 7.02 -11.11
C GLN A 21 -15.51 6.06 -11.56
N ASP A 22 -14.56 5.75 -10.68
CA ASP A 22 -13.40 4.92 -10.97
C ASP A 22 -13.63 3.41 -10.71
N SER A 23 -14.88 2.99 -10.44
CA SER A 23 -15.17 1.63 -9.99
C SER A 23 -15.20 0.59 -11.11
N GLU A 24 -15.36 1.00 -12.37
CA GLU A 24 -15.70 0.12 -13.50
C GLU A 24 -14.76 -1.09 -13.62
N ALA A 25 -13.45 -0.87 -13.51
CA ALA A 25 -12.43 -1.92 -13.64
C ALA A 25 -12.47 -2.96 -12.51
N PHE A 26 -13.18 -2.69 -11.42
CA PHE A 26 -13.19 -3.48 -10.18
C PHE A 26 -14.53 -4.15 -9.90
N LEU A 27 -15.53 -3.95 -10.75
CA LEU A 27 -16.89 -4.46 -10.57
C LEU A 27 -16.98 -5.99 -10.72
N GLU A 28 -16.16 -6.55 -11.60
CA GLU A 28 -16.21 -7.95 -12.04
C GLU A 28 -14.80 -8.58 -11.99
N PRO A 29 -14.70 -9.93 -11.87
CA PRO A 29 -13.40 -10.60 -11.91
C PRO A 29 -12.65 -10.28 -13.21
N VAL A 30 -11.34 -10.03 -13.10
CA VAL A 30 -10.48 -9.79 -14.26
C VAL A 30 -10.49 -11.02 -15.16
N ASN A 31 -11.06 -10.87 -16.36
CA ASN A 31 -11.06 -11.90 -17.39
C ASN A 31 -9.75 -11.84 -18.19
N TRP A 32 -8.66 -12.26 -17.55
CA TRP A 32 -7.31 -12.21 -18.11
C TRP A 32 -7.19 -12.93 -19.47
N LYS A 33 -7.91 -14.04 -19.67
CA LYS A 33 -7.96 -14.73 -20.98
C LYS A 33 -8.53 -13.86 -22.08
N LYS A 34 -9.65 -13.17 -21.82
CA LYS A 34 -10.29 -12.28 -22.80
C LYS A 34 -9.43 -11.05 -23.09
N LEU A 35 -8.63 -10.62 -22.13
CA LEU A 35 -7.74 -9.47 -22.22
C LEU A 35 -6.35 -9.82 -22.79
N GLY A 36 -6.05 -11.11 -23.02
CA GLY A 36 -4.73 -11.56 -23.49
C GLY A 36 -3.62 -11.41 -22.45
N LEU A 37 -3.96 -11.44 -21.16
CA LEU A 37 -3.07 -11.25 -20.02
C LEU A 37 -2.63 -12.62 -19.48
N ASP A 38 -1.84 -13.35 -20.27
CA ASP A 38 -1.48 -14.75 -19.95
C ASP A 38 -0.61 -14.88 -18.67
N ASP A 39 0.09 -13.81 -18.29
CA ASP A 39 0.92 -13.71 -17.09
C ASP A 39 0.14 -13.30 -15.82
N TYR A 40 -1.13 -12.91 -15.94
CA TYR A 40 -1.96 -12.48 -14.82
C TYR A 40 -2.04 -13.51 -13.68
N PRO A 41 -2.33 -14.81 -13.91
CA PRO A 41 -2.34 -15.80 -12.82
C PRO A 41 -0.95 -16.07 -12.20
N ASP A 42 0.12 -15.74 -12.92
CA ASP A 42 1.48 -15.87 -12.41
C ASP A 42 1.87 -14.73 -11.48
N ILE A 43 1.25 -13.57 -11.63
CA ILE A 43 1.49 -12.37 -10.80
C ILE A 43 0.43 -12.25 -9.71
N VAL A 44 -0.85 -12.31 -10.06
CA VAL A 44 -1.99 -12.15 -9.14
C VAL A 44 -2.46 -13.51 -8.64
N LYS A 45 -2.07 -13.84 -7.40
CA LYS A 45 -2.35 -15.16 -6.79
C LYS A 45 -3.75 -15.32 -6.23
N ASN A 46 -4.34 -14.23 -5.74
CA ASN A 46 -5.66 -14.25 -5.14
C ASN A 46 -6.56 -13.19 -5.81
N PRO A 47 -7.15 -13.47 -6.98
CA PRO A 47 -8.05 -12.54 -7.65
C PRO A 47 -9.24 -12.16 -6.76
N MET A 48 -9.62 -10.88 -6.80
CA MET A 48 -10.77 -10.36 -6.05
C MET A 48 -11.42 -9.21 -6.81
N ASP A 49 -12.72 -9.01 -6.58
CA ASP A 49 -13.55 -8.00 -7.23
C ASP A 49 -14.82 -7.71 -6.40
N LEU A 50 -15.48 -6.58 -6.67
CA LEU A 50 -16.63 -6.12 -5.89
C LEU A 50 -17.86 -7.05 -6.03
N LYS A 51 -18.01 -7.78 -7.13
CA LYS A 51 -19.09 -8.78 -7.26
C LYS A 51 -18.81 -10.02 -6.44
N THR A 52 -17.56 -10.49 -6.41
CA THR A 52 -17.14 -11.62 -5.56
C THR A 52 -17.32 -11.29 -4.09
N ILE A 53 -16.93 -10.09 -3.65
CA ILE A 53 -17.22 -9.60 -2.29
C ILE A 53 -18.72 -9.60 -2.02
N GLY A 54 -19.53 -9.10 -2.95
CA GLY A 54 -21.00 -9.13 -2.83
C GLY A 54 -21.58 -10.54 -2.66
N LYS A 55 -20.99 -11.56 -3.30
CA LYS A 55 -21.36 -12.97 -3.09
C LYS A 55 -20.92 -13.46 -1.69
N LYS A 56 -19.72 -13.09 -1.24
CA LYS A 56 -19.19 -13.45 0.08
C LYS A 56 -20.02 -12.84 1.23
N ILE A 57 -20.51 -11.61 1.08
CA ILE A 57 -21.48 -11.00 2.02
C ILE A 57 -22.76 -11.83 2.09
N LYS A 58 -23.39 -12.14 0.94
CA LYS A 58 -24.64 -12.92 0.89
C LYS A 58 -24.50 -14.33 1.48
N ALA A 59 -23.30 -14.90 1.41
CA ALA A 59 -22.98 -16.21 1.98
C ALA A 59 -22.59 -16.15 3.47
N ASN A 60 -22.65 -14.98 4.12
CA ASN A 60 -22.17 -14.75 5.49
C ASN A 60 -20.72 -15.23 5.70
N PHE A 61 -19.86 -15.06 4.69
CA PHE A 61 -18.48 -15.53 4.74
C PHE A 61 -17.64 -14.71 5.74
N TYR A 62 -17.97 -13.44 5.93
CA TYR A 62 -17.25 -12.53 6.81
C TYR A 62 -17.79 -12.65 8.23
N THR A 63 -17.00 -13.30 9.08
CA THR A 63 -17.29 -13.43 10.53
C THR A 63 -16.70 -12.27 11.34
N LYS A 64 -15.80 -11.50 10.72
CA LYS A 64 -15.15 -10.31 11.26
C LYS A 64 -14.98 -9.28 10.17
N ALA A 65 -15.12 -8.00 10.52
CA ALA A 65 -14.98 -6.91 9.56
C ALA A 65 -13.56 -6.76 8.99
N GLU A 66 -12.53 -7.21 9.71
CA GLU A 66 -11.18 -7.29 9.13
C GLU A 66 -11.11 -8.20 7.89
N GLN A 67 -11.92 -9.26 7.82
CA GLN A 67 -11.94 -10.15 6.65
C GLN A 67 -12.57 -9.47 5.43
N PHE A 68 -13.62 -8.67 5.66
CA PHE A 68 -14.26 -7.88 4.61
C PHE A 68 -13.30 -6.82 4.06
N TRP A 69 -12.68 -6.04 4.94
CA TRP A 69 -11.73 -5.00 4.54
C TRP A 69 -10.46 -5.56 3.89
N ALA A 70 -10.00 -6.75 4.30
CA ALA A 70 -8.88 -7.42 3.66
C ALA A 70 -9.17 -7.75 2.18
N ASP A 71 -10.38 -8.21 1.85
CA ASP A 71 -10.75 -8.46 0.45
C ASP A 71 -10.87 -7.15 -0.35
N ILE A 72 -11.40 -6.08 0.25
CA ILE A 72 -11.45 -4.75 -0.39
C ILE A 72 -10.02 -4.27 -0.70
N ASP A 73 -9.11 -4.35 0.27
CA ASP A 73 -7.71 -3.95 0.11
C ASP A 73 -6.99 -4.82 -0.94
N LEU A 74 -7.36 -6.11 -1.04
CA LEU A 74 -6.80 -7.05 -2.02
C LEU A 74 -7.14 -6.65 -3.47
N ILE A 75 -8.32 -6.08 -3.73
CA ILE A 75 -8.67 -5.57 -5.07
C ILE A 75 -7.64 -4.53 -5.53
N TRP A 76 -7.36 -3.55 -4.67
CA TRP A 76 -6.43 -2.45 -4.99
C TRP A 76 -5.01 -2.97 -5.10
N HIS A 77 -4.59 -3.83 -4.17
CA HIS A 77 -3.26 -4.42 -4.16
C HIS A 77 -2.98 -5.22 -5.43
N ASN A 78 -3.90 -6.09 -5.85
CA ASN A 78 -3.76 -6.86 -7.08
C ASN A 78 -3.64 -5.95 -8.32
N CYS A 79 -4.42 -4.87 -8.37
CA CYS A 79 -4.34 -3.91 -9.45
C CYS A 79 -2.98 -3.21 -9.48
N GLN A 80 -2.49 -2.77 -8.33
CA GLN A 80 -1.21 -2.05 -8.21
C GLN A 80 -0.01 -2.96 -8.44
N LEU A 81 -0.13 -4.24 -8.11
CA LEU A 81 0.89 -5.26 -8.35
C LEU A 81 1.04 -5.57 -9.84
N TYR A 82 -0.08 -5.71 -10.55
CA TYR A 82 -0.07 -6.12 -11.95
C TYR A 82 0.18 -4.95 -12.91
N ASN A 83 -0.38 -3.78 -12.62
CA ASN A 83 -0.37 -2.66 -13.56
C ASN A 83 0.76 -1.67 -13.25
N HIS A 84 1.32 -1.06 -14.29
CA HIS A 84 2.34 -0.03 -14.14
C HIS A 84 1.77 1.24 -13.48
N GLU A 85 2.58 1.92 -12.65
CA GLU A 85 2.17 3.11 -11.88
C GLU A 85 1.61 4.26 -12.76
N SER A 86 2.06 4.34 -14.01
CA SER A 86 1.60 5.36 -14.97
C SER A 86 0.28 5.00 -15.67
N SER A 87 -0.25 3.81 -15.48
CA SER A 87 -1.50 3.38 -16.12
C SER A 87 -2.71 4.00 -15.43
N GLU A 88 -3.77 4.28 -16.20
CA GLU A 88 -4.99 4.86 -15.64
C GLU A 88 -5.63 3.94 -14.59
N VAL A 89 -5.66 2.63 -14.85
CA VAL A 89 -6.25 1.64 -13.91
C VAL A 89 -5.48 1.58 -12.58
N TYR A 90 -4.16 1.78 -12.60
CA TYR A 90 -3.38 1.93 -11.38
C TYR A 90 -3.82 3.19 -10.61
N GLN A 91 -3.93 4.33 -11.29
CA GLN A 91 -4.36 5.58 -10.65
C GLN A 91 -5.79 5.51 -10.11
N GLN A 92 -6.70 4.85 -10.83
CA GLN A 92 -8.05 4.53 -10.38
C GLN A 92 -8.02 3.71 -9.09
N SER A 93 -7.16 2.71 -8.99
CA SER A 93 -7.04 1.87 -7.78
C SER A 93 -6.63 2.69 -6.54
N ILE A 94 -5.79 3.71 -6.71
CA ILE A 94 -5.36 4.60 -5.62
C ILE A 94 -6.56 5.45 -5.14
N ARG A 95 -7.31 6.05 -6.07
CA ARG A 95 -8.49 6.86 -5.75
C ARG A 95 -9.59 6.03 -5.09
N MET A 96 -9.81 4.80 -5.57
CA MET A 96 -10.74 3.85 -4.99
C MET A 96 -10.31 3.41 -3.58
N GLN A 97 -9.02 3.16 -3.37
CA GLN A 97 -8.46 2.80 -2.07
C GLN A 97 -8.63 3.94 -1.05
N ASP A 98 -8.39 5.19 -1.44
CA ASP A 98 -8.60 6.36 -0.57
C ASP A 98 -10.07 6.53 -0.20
N ALA A 99 -10.99 6.37 -1.16
CA ALA A 99 -12.42 6.39 -0.89
C ALA A 99 -12.84 5.27 0.07
N ALA A 100 -12.34 4.04 -0.14
CA ALA A 100 -12.58 2.90 0.75
C ALA A 100 -12.05 3.15 2.17
N ASN A 101 -10.88 3.79 2.33
CA ASN A 101 -10.33 4.17 3.62
C ASN A 101 -11.23 5.17 4.35
N ASN A 102 -11.74 6.18 3.65
CA ASN A 102 -12.67 7.15 4.23
C ASN A 102 -13.97 6.48 4.72
N LEU A 103 -14.51 5.53 3.94
CA LEU A 103 -15.69 4.75 4.34
C LEU A 103 -15.40 3.87 5.55
N ARG A 104 -14.21 3.24 5.60
CA ARG A 104 -13.75 2.44 6.73
C ARG A 104 -13.70 3.26 8.00
N ASP A 105 -13.11 4.45 7.95
CA ASP A 105 -12.97 5.33 9.11
C ASP A 105 -14.33 5.84 9.60
N MET A 106 -15.26 6.10 8.68
CA MET A 106 -16.60 6.60 8.99
C MET A 106 -17.51 5.53 9.60
N LEU A 107 -17.57 4.35 8.99
CA LEU A 107 -18.51 3.28 9.34
C LEU A 107 -17.93 2.29 10.36
N PHE A 108 -16.60 2.16 10.41
CA PHE A 108 -15.89 1.22 11.28
C PHE A 108 -14.77 1.90 12.11
N PRO A 109 -15.05 2.99 12.85
CA PRO A 109 -14.02 3.77 13.56
C PRO A 109 -13.25 2.95 14.60
N SER A 110 -13.88 1.96 15.22
CA SER A 110 -13.24 1.04 16.17
C SER A 110 -12.21 0.11 15.50
N ILE A 111 -12.42 -0.22 14.23
CA ILE A 111 -11.52 -1.06 13.44
C ILE A 111 -10.34 -0.22 12.98
N SER A 112 -10.57 0.99 12.47
CA SER A 112 -9.49 1.91 12.10
C SER A 112 -8.58 2.23 13.28
N LYS A 113 -9.14 2.41 14.49
CA LYS A 113 -8.35 2.55 15.73
C LYS A 113 -7.55 1.29 16.07
N LYS A 114 -8.11 0.09 15.89
CA LYS A 114 -7.39 -1.19 16.10
C LYS A 114 -6.29 -1.40 15.06
N ILE A 115 -6.53 -1.08 13.79
CA ILE A 115 -5.55 -1.16 12.71
C ILE A 115 -4.41 -0.16 12.98
N ASN A 116 -4.73 1.09 13.33
CA ASN A 116 -3.73 2.09 13.67
C ASN A 116 -2.96 1.70 14.95
N LYS A 117 -3.63 1.20 15.99
CA LYS A 117 -2.97 0.71 17.21
C LYS A 117 -2.06 -0.49 16.91
N ARG A 118 -2.51 -1.46 16.10
CA ARG A 118 -1.66 -2.56 15.62
C ARG A 118 -0.50 -2.05 14.78
N LYS A 119 -0.68 -1.00 13.96
CA LYS A 119 0.41 -0.37 13.19
C LYS A 119 1.46 0.31 14.09
N TYR A 120 1.06 0.80 15.26
CA TYR A 120 1.97 1.35 16.29
C TYR A 120 2.57 0.28 17.23
N GLU A 121 1.90 -0.85 17.47
CA GLU A 121 2.44 -1.99 18.25
C GLU A 121 3.32 -2.93 17.40
N TYR A 122 3.00 -3.09 16.11
CA TYR A 122 3.76 -3.86 15.11
C TYR A 122 5.11 -3.24 14.78
N ASP A 123 5.22 -1.91 14.86
CA ASP A 123 6.49 -1.18 14.76
C ASP A 123 7.43 -1.47 15.96
N SER A 124 6.98 -2.23 16.97
CA SER A 124 7.75 -2.50 18.19
C SER A 124 8.09 -3.98 18.48
N HIS A 125 7.41 -4.98 17.90
CA HIS A 125 7.82 -6.38 18.08
C HIS A 125 7.30 -7.36 17.02
N THR A 126 8.27 -8.06 16.43
CA THR A 126 8.25 -9.40 15.82
C THR A 126 8.09 -9.49 14.30
N GLU A 127 9.26 -9.61 13.68
CA GLU A 127 9.58 -10.25 12.39
C GLU A 127 8.82 -11.57 12.21
N SER A 128 8.00 -11.68 11.15
CA SER A 128 7.77 -12.96 10.46
C SER A 128 7.26 -12.76 9.03
N GLU A 129 8.13 -13.14 8.10
CA GLU A 129 8.00 -13.67 6.73
C GLU A 129 7.06 -13.03 5.68
N ASP A 130 5.88 -12.51 6.01
CA ASP A 130 5.02 -11.81 5.01
C ASP A 130 5.28 -10.29 4.94
N GLU A 131 6.05 -9.78 5.89
CA GLU A 131 6.45 -8.37 6.01
C GLU A 131 7.57 -7.98 5.03
N ASP A 132 8.34 -8.96 4.58
CA ASP A 132 9.56 -8.75 3.81
C ASP A 132 9.22 -8.12 2.45
N SER A 133 8.17 -8.58 1.76
CA SER A 133 7.77 -8.01 0.47
C SER A 133 7.29 -6.55 0.56
N SER A 134 6.57 -6.18 1.62
CA SER A 134 6.11 -4.79 1.80
C SER A 134 7.23 -3.86 2.25
N ASN A 135 8.14 -4.35 3.11
CA ASN A 135 9.30 -3.58 3.54
C ASN A 135 10.34 -3.45 2.43
N ILE A 136 10.60 -4.51 1.65
CA ILE A 136 11.38 -4.47 0.42
C ILE A 136 10.77 -3.45 -0.53
N LEU A 137 9.47 -3.48 -0.82
CA LEU A 137 8.85 -2.54 -1.76
C LEU A 137 9.00 -1.08 -1.29
N LYS A 138 8.81 -0.81 0.00
CA LYS A 138 9.01 0.54 0.56
C LYS A 138 10.47 0.98 0.42
N LYS A 139 11.43 0.10 0.72
CA LYS A 139 12.88 0.36 0.60
C LYS A 139 13.29 0.57 -0.85
N THR A 140 12.83 -0.28 -1.77
CA THR A 140 13.00 -0.13 -3.22
C THR A 140 12.46 1.21 -3.71
N LEU A 141 11.26 1.60 -3.27
CA LEU A 141 10.67 2.88 -3.65
C LEU A 141 11.46 4.07 -3.09
N LEU A 142 12.08 3.95 -1.91
CA LEU A 142 13.00 4.96 -1.39
C LEU A 142 14.24 5.08 -2.27
N CYS A 143 14.91 3.96 -2.61
CA CYS A 143 16.05 3.93 -3.52
C CYS A 143 15.73 4.59 -4.86
N GLN A 144 14.61 4.22 -5.47
CA GLN A 144 14.18 4.72 -6.78
C GLN A 144 13.90 6.22 -6.77
N ARG A 145 13.35 6.76 -5.68
CA ARG A 145 13.17 8.21 -5.54
C ARG A 145 14.51 8.91 -5.40
N MET A 146 15.41 8.37 -4.57
CA MET A 146 16.75 8.94 -4.38
C MET A 146 17.55 8.97 -5.68
N SER A 147 17.44 7.94 -6.52
CA SER A 147 18.13 7.88 -7.82
C SER A 147 17.58 8.86 -8.87
N ARG A 148 16.36 9.40 -8.67
CA ARG A 148 15.70 10.37 -9.57
C ARG A 148 15.96 11.84 -9.16
N LEU A 149 16.55 12.08 -7.98
CA LEU A 149 16.86 13.43 -7.51
C LEU A 149 18.11 13.99 -8.20
N SER A 150 18.16 15.31 -8.39
CA SER A 150 19.38 16.01 -8.80
C SER A 150 20.46 15.87 -7.73
N PRO A 151 21.75 16.01 -8.10
CA PRO A 151 22.85 15.93 -7.14
C PRO A 151 22.67 16.86 -5.92
N GLU A 152 22.14 18.06 -6.12
CA GLU A 152 21.92 19.05 -5.07
C GLU A 152 20.84 18.60 -4.09
N LEU A 153 19.72 18.05 -4.59
CA LEU A 153 18.63 17.56 -3.75
C LEU A 153 19.00 16.24 -3.05
N LEU A 154 19.74 15.37 -3.74
CA LEU A 154 20.27 14.15 -3.14
C LEU A 154 21.21 14.49 -1.96
N ALA A 155 22.03 15.53 -2.09
CA ALA A 155 22.88 16.00 -0.99
C ALA A 155 22.07 16.44 0.25
N LEU A 156 20.89 17.02 0.07
CA LEU A 156 20.01 17.36 1.20
C LEU A 156 19.49 16.11 1.92
N VAL A 157 19.13 15.07 1.17
CA VAL A 157 18.70 13.78 1.72
C VAL A 157 19.84 13.12 2.49
N VAL A 158 21.05 13.10 1.91
CA VAL A 158 22.24 12.54 2.59
C VAL A 158 22.57 13.31 3.87
N ARG A 159 22.49 14.64 3.87
CA ARG A 159 22.68 15.46 5.09
C ARG A 159 21.62 15.17 6.15
N HIS A 160 20.36 15.00 5.74
CA HIS A 160 19.29 14.60 6.66
C HIS A 160 19.63 13.26 7.32
N ILE A 161 20.00 12.24 6.53
CA ILE A 161 20.37 10.92 7.03
C ILE A 161 21.55 11.03 8.00
N TYR A 162 22.64 11.70 7.58
CA TYR A 162 23.84 11.89 8.39
C TYR A 162 23.57 12.65 9.71
N SER A 163 22.62 13.59 9.72
CA SER A 163 22.27 14.34 10.94
C SER A 163 21.51 13.50 11.97
N GLN A 164 20.83 12.45 11.53
CA GLN A 164 19.98 11.60 12.37
C GLN A 164 20.70 10.32 12.78
N ASP A 165 21.48 9.72 11.87
CA ASP A 165 22.25 8.51 12.14
C ASP A 165 23.49 8.44 11.22
N GLN A 166 24.65 8.74 11.80
CA GLN A 166 25.92 8.72 11.08
C GLN A 166 26.40 7.29 10.79
N GLN A 167 25.98 6.29 11.58
CA GLN A 167 26.52 4.93 11.51
C GLN A 167 26.02 4.16 10.28
N ILE A 168 24.90 4.59 9.70
CA ILE A 168 24.31 4.03 8.48
C ILE A 168 25.12 4.37 7.22
N ILE A 169 25.97 5.40 7.28
CA ILE A 169 26.79 5.83 6.15
C ILE A 169 28.16 5.17 6.26
N GLN A 170 28.40 4.15 5.44
CA GLN A 170 29.65 3.41 5.39
C GLN A 170 30.58 4.01 4.33
N HIS A 171 31.84 4.26 4.69
CA HIS A 171 32.85 4.74 3.75
C HIS A 171 33.36 3.57 2.87
N SER A 172 33.29 3.74 1.55
CA SER A 172 33.68 2.74 0.55
C SER A 172 34.75 3.32 -0.39
N GLY A 173 35.85 3.81 0.18
CA GLY A 173 36.98 4.43 -0.53
C GLY A 173 37.07 5.96 -0.37
N GLU A 174 38.03 6.60 -1.06
CA GLU A 174 38.38 8.02 -0.87
C GLU A 174 37.23 9.00 -1.17
N HIS A 175 36.31 8.66 -2.08
CA HIS A 175 35.23 9.56 -2.51
C HIS A 175 33.86 8.87 -2.64
N LYS A 176 33.66 7.74 -1.97
CA LYS A 176 32.41 6.98 -2.07
C LYS A 176 31.93 6.57 -0.68
N PHE A 177 30.64 6.74 -0.48
CA PHE A 177 29.94 6.25 0.70
C PHE A 177 28.74 5.41 0.25
N SER A 178 28.40 4.40 1.04
CA SER A 178 27.21 3.57 0.87
C SER A 178 26.27 3.81 2.05
N ILE A 179 24.99 3.91 1.74
CA ILE A 179 23.92 4.02 2.74
C ILE A 179 23.21 2.68 2.74
N ASP A 180 23.32 1.95 3.84
CA ASP A 180 22.62 0.69 3.96
C ASP A 180 21.20 0.92 4.49
N ILE A 181 20.23 0.87 3.58
CA ILE A 181 18.83 1.13 3.90
C ILE A 181 18.24 0.01 4.75
N ASP A 182 18.84 -1.18 4.74
CA ASP A 182 18.34 -2.30 5.54
C ASP A 182 18.54 -2.10 7.04
N PHE A 183 19.52 -1.29 7.43
CA PHE A 183 19.78 -0.90 8.82
C PHE A 183 19.12 0.43 9.22
N MET A 184 18.34 1.08 8.35
CA MET A 184 17.59 2.27 8.74
C MET A 184 16.48 1.91 9.73
N ASN A 185 16.50 2.55 10.90
CA ASN A 185 15.36 2.50 11.80
C ASN A 185 14.11 3.16 11.19
N ASN A 186 12.93 2.78 11.68
CA ASN A 186 11.65 3.18 11.09
C ASN A 186 11.43 4.70 11.09
N GLN A 187 11.91 5.40 12.11
CA GLN A 187 11.80 6.86 12.21
C GLN A 187 12.66 7.55 11.14
N LEU A 188 13.90 7.11 10.96
CA LEU A 188 14.80 7.62 9.93
C LEU A 188 14.26 7.30 8.54
N PHE A 189 13.78 6.08 8.32
CA PHE A 189 13.19 5.67 7.05
C PHE A 189 11.97 6.53 6.70
N SER A 190 11.05 6.73 7.66
CA SER A 190 9.83 7.52 7.47
C SER A 190 10.13 8.98 7.12
N THR A 191 11.02 9.63 7.89
CA THR A 191 11.39 11.03 7.67
C THR A 191 12.14 11.22 6.34
N THR A 192 13.07 10.32 6.01
CA THR A 192 13.80 10.32 4.72
C THR A 192 12.86 10.08 3.55
N SER A 193 11.89 9.18 3.70
CA SER A 193 10.87 8.90 2.69
C SER A 193 9.93 10.10 2.48
N ALA A 194 9.52 10.80 3.53
CA ALA A 194 8.72 12.02 3.41
C ALA A 194 9.52 13.15 2.70
N LEU A 195 10.79 13.32 3.08
CA LEU A 195 11.67 14.32 2.48
C LEU A 195 11.89 14.07 0.99
N THR A 196 12.26 12.86 0.59
CA THR A 196 12.48 12.48 -0.81
C THR A 196 11.21 12.67 -1.66
N LYS A 197 10.02 12.35 -1.14
CA LYS A 197 8.73 12.63 -1.80
C LYS A 197 8.54 14.12 -2.04
N ARG A 198 8.81 14.96 -1.03
CA ARG A 198 8.66 16.42 -1.15
C ARG A 198 9.64 17.01 -2.17
N LEU A 199 10.91 16.59 -2.11
CA LEU A 199 11.95 17.10 -3.01
C LEU A 199 11.68 16.71 -4.47
N LEU A 200 11.23 15.49 -4.73
CA LEU A 200 10.91 15.05 -6.09
C LEU A 200 9.74 15.86 -6.69
N ARG A 201 8.73 16.22 -5.89
CA ARG A 201 7.63 17.10 -6.34
C ARG A 201 8.14 18.50 -6.71
N LEU A 202 9.06 19.06 -5.92
CA LEU A 202 9.65 20.39 -6.16
C LEU A 202 10.61 20.42 -7.36
N GLN A 203 11.21 19.29 -7.72
CA GLN A 203 12.10 19.19 -8.88
C GLN A 203 11.32 19.10 -10.21
N LEU A 204 10.10 18.56 -10.16
CA LEU A 204 9.25 18.37 -11.33
C LEU A 204 8.33 19.57 -11.61
N SER A 205 8.37 20.60 -10.75
CA SER A 205 7.65 21.88 -10.88
C SER A 205 8.57 22.98 -11.41
#